data_AF-A0A699ZRH1-F1
#
_entry.id   AF-A0A699ZRH1-F1
#
_cell.length_a   1.000
_cell.length_b   1.000
_cell.length_c   1.000
_cell.angle_alpha   90.00
_cell.angle_beta   90.00
_cell.angle_gamma   90.00
#
_symmetry.space_group_name_H-M   'P 1'
#
loop_
_entity.id
_entity.type
_entity.pdbx_description
1 polymer ?
#
loop_
_entity_poly.entity_id
_entity_poly.type
_entity_poly.pdbx_seq_one_letter_code
_entity_poly.pdbx_strand_id
1 'polypeptide(L)'
;RWAKTLQGMEAYCVRSFAEALEVVPYTLAENAGLNPIQIVTQLRQMHAAGEKYAGINVKKGTITNMLEENVVQPMLVTSSAITLATETVRMILKIDDIVPVR
;
A
#
# COMPACT_ATOMS: atom_id res chain seq x y z
N ARG A 1 -10.38 7.99 -1.07
CA ARG A 1 -11.55 8.92 -1.07
C ARG A 1 -11.69 9.66 0.25
N TRP A 2 -11.45 8.99 1.38
CA TRP A 2 -11.47 9.60 2.73
C TRP A 2 -10.59 10.84 2.89
N ALA A 3 -9.38 10.88 2.33
CA ALA A 3 -8.53 12.09 2.39
C ALA A 3 -9.23 13.37 1.86
N LYS A 4 -10.14 13.24 0.89
CA LYS A 4 -10.87 14.38 0.30
C LYS A 4 -11.99 14.92 1.21
N THR A 5 -12.41 14.15 2.22
CA THR A 5 -13.41 14.61 3.19
C THR A 5 -12.78 15.36 4.37
N LEU A 6 -11.46 15.30 4.51
CA LEU A 6 -10.69 16.03 5.53
C LEU A 6 -10.29 17.41 4.99
N GLN A 7 -9.98 18.34 5.90
CA GLN A 7 -9.56 19.70 5.55
C GLN A 7 -8.13 19.98 6.04
N GLY A 8 -7.45 20.91 5.36
CA GLY A 8 -6.13 21.38 5.77
C GLY A 8 -5.03 20.32 5.69
N MET A 9 -4.10 20.36 6.67
CA MET A 9 -2.91 19.50 6.69
C MET A 9 -3.24 18.01 6.85
N GLU A 10 -4.31 17.66 7.55
CA GLU A 10 -4.71 16.27 7.76
C GLU A 10 -5.02 15.56 6.43
N ALA A 11 -5.71 16.25 5.51
CA ALA A 11 -6.00 15.73 4.18
C ALA A 11 -4.72 15.39 3.40
N TYR A 12 -3.69 16.23 3.54
CA TYR A 12 -2.39 16.02 2.90
C TYR A 12 -1.69 14.78 3.49
N CYS A 13 -1.58 14.70 4.82
CA CYS A 13 -0.93 13.58 5.50
C CYS A 13 -1.62 12.24 5.19
N VAL A 14 -2.95 12.19 5.24
CA VAL A 14 -3.73 10.97 4.94
C VAL A 14 -3.57 10.56 3.47
N ARG A 15 -3.51 11.52 2.54
CA ARG A 15 -3.23 11.23 1.14
C ARG A 15 -1.85 10.61 0.96
N SER A 16 -0.80 11.22 1.52
CA SER A 16 0.57 10.70 1.41
C SER A 16 0.72 9.32 2.05
N PHE A 17 0.05 9.08 3.19
CA PHE A 17 0.03 7.74 3.80
C PHE A 17 -0.66 6.70 2.90
N ALA A 18 -1.78 7.06 2.27
CA ALA A 18 -2.47 6.18 1.34
C ALA A 18 -1.63 5.87 0.09
N GLU A 19 -0.92 6.87 -0.45
CA GLU A 19 0.01 6.70 -1.58
C GLU A 19 1.20 5.79 -1.20
N ALA A 20 1.72 5.90 0.03
CA ALA A 20 2.81 5.05 0.52
C ALA A 20 2.46 3.56 0.55
N LEU A 21 1.19 3.20 0.82
CA LEU A 21 0.74 1.81 0.82
C LEU A 21 0.79 1.16 -0.58
N GLU A 22 0.83 1.96 -1.64
CA GLU A 22 0.92 1.45 -3.00
C GLU A 22 2.32 0.94 -3.37
N VAL A 23 3.32 1.14 -2.52
CA VAL A 23 4.65 0.55 -2.72
C VAL A 23 4.58 -0.97 -2.89
N VAL A 24 3.71 -1.65 -2.13
CA VAL A 24 3.57 -3.11 -2.18
C VAL A 24 3.11 -3.60 -3.56
N PRO A 25 1.98 -3.14 -4.13
CA PRO A 25 1.58 -3.54 -5.48
C PRO A 25 2.55 -3.06 -6.57
N TYR A 26 3.22 -1.91 -6.40
CA TYR A 26 4.27 -1.48 -7.32
C TYR A 26 5.43 -2.48 -7.36
N THR A 27 5.97 -2.85 -6.21
CA THR A 27 7.07 -3.81 -6.10
C THR A 27 6.67 -5.20 -6.58
N LEU A 28 5.42 -5.64 -6.34
CA LEU A 28 4.93 -6.90 -6.89
C LEU A 28 4.88 -6.89 -8.42
N ALA A 29 4.40 -5.80 -9.03
CA ALA A 29 4.35 -5.67 -10.48
C ALA A 29 5.77 -5.63 -11.09
N GLU A 30 6.69 -4.90 -10.45
CA GLU A 30 8.08 -4.81 -10.89
C GLU A 30 8.79 -6.17 -10.83
N ASN A 31 8.65 -6.89 -9.71
CA ASN A 31 9.22 -8.24 -9.56
C ASN A 31 8.61 -9.26 -10.54
N ALA A 32 7.38 -9.00 -11.01
CA ALA A 32 6.71 -9.80 -12.02
C ALA A 32 7.14 -9.46 -13.47
N GLY A 33 7.96 -8.43 -13.66
CA GLY A 33 8.31 -7.91 -14.99
C GLY A 33 7.15 -7.21 -15.71
N LEU A 34 6.09 -6.83 -14.97
CA LEU A 34 4.94 -6.10 -15.50
C LEU A 34 5.18 -4.60 -15.46
N ASN A 35 4.43 -3.82 -16.26
CA ASN A 35 4.46 -2.36 -16.18
C ASN A 35 3.72 -1.90 -14.89
N PRO A 36 4.43 -1.39 -13.86
CA PRO A 36 3.81 -1.12 -12.57
C PRO A 36 2.77 -0.01 -12.64
N ILE A 37 3.00 1.01 -13.48
CA ILE A 37 2.08 2.13 -13.65
C ILE A 37 0.74 1.64 -14.22
N GLN A 38 0.78 0.80 -15.25
CA GLN A 38 -0.44 0.26 -15.86
C GLN A 38 -1.20 -0.65 -14.90
N ILE A 39 -0.50 -1.58 -14.24
CA ILE A 39 -1.11 -2.52 -13.29
C ILE A 39 -1.74 -1.78 -12.10
N VAL A 40 -1.02 -0.86 -11.47
CA VAL A 40 -1.56 -0.14 -10.31
C VAL A 40 -2.73 0.77 -10.71
N THR A 41 -2.69 1.37 -11.91
CA THR A 41 -3.81 2.18 -12.42
C THR A 41 -5.06 1.32 -12.63
N GLN A 42 -4.92 0.16 -13.26
CA GLN A 42 -6.02 -0.78 -13.45
C GLN A 42 -6.56 -1.30 -12.11
N LEU A 43 -5.66 -1.59 -11.15
CA LEU A 43 -6.02 -2.03 -9.81
C LEU A 43 -6.86 -0.97 -9.09
N ARG A 44 -6.43 0.30 -9.14
CA ARG A 44 -7.20 1.44 -8.58
C ARG A 44 -8.59 1.53 -9.20
N GLN A 45 -8.71 1.34 -10.52
CA GLN A 45 -9.99 1.39 -11.21
C GLN A 45 -10.94 0.28 -10.72
N MET A 46 -10.46 -0.96 -10.60
CA MET A 46 -11.26 -2.09 -10.13
C MET A 46 -11.69 -1.90 -8.66
N HIS A 47 -10.76 -1.50 -7.79
CA HIS A 47 -11.08 -1.19 -6.38
C HIS A 47 -12.05 -0.01 -6.26
N ALA A 48 -11.96 0.98 -7.15
CA ALA A 48 -12.91 2.10 -7.19
C ALA A 48 -14.31 1.70 -7.67
N ALA A 49 -14.42 0.59 -8.41
CA ALA A 49 -15.69 -0.01 -8.83
C ALA A 49 -16.31 -0.94 -7.76
N GLY A 50 -15.61 -1.20 -6.66
CA GLY A 50 -16.09 -2.04 -5.55
C GLY A 50 -15.46 -3.43 -5.47
N GLU A 51 -14.55 -3.77 -6.38
CA GLU A 51 -13.88 -5.07 -6.41
C GLU A 51 -12.82 -5.20 -5.30
N LYS A 52 -13.26 -5.55 -4.09
CA LYS A 52 -12.40 -5.67 -2.90
C LYS A 52 -11.27 -6.69 -3.06
N TYR A 53 -11.52 -7.77 -3.79
CA TYR A 53 -10.58 -8.89 -3.91
C TYR A 53 -9.70 -8.82 -5.16
N ALA A 54 -9.77 -7.73 -5.93
CA ALA A 54 -8.88 -7.52 -7.07
C ALA A 54 -7.42 -7.44 -6.58
N GLY A 55 -6.53 -8.22 -7.19
CA GLY A 55 -5.10 -8.23 -6.87
C GLY A 55 -4.24 -8.63 -8.06
N ILE A 56 -2.93 -8.49 -7.90
CA ILE A 56 -1.96 -8.75 -8.97
C ILE A 56 -1.69 -10.26 -9.04
N ASN A 57 -2.06 -10.88 -10.14
CA ASN A 57 -1.75 -12.28 -10.40
C ASN A 57 -0.45 -12.38 -11.18
N VAL A 58 0.62 -12.70 -10.46
CA VAL A 58 1.98 -12.85 -11.00
C VAL A 58 2.09 -13.96 -12.05
N LYS A 59 1.26 -15.01 -11.95
CA LYS A 59 1.29 -16.15 -12.90
C LYS A 59 0.65 -15.81 -14.24
N LYS A 60 -0.44 -15.03 -14.21
CA LYS A 60 -1.19 -14.63 -15.40
C LYS A 60 -0.74 -13.28 -15.97
N GLY A 61 0.02 -12.50 -15.19
CA GLY A 61 0.44 -11.15 -15.56
C GLY A 61 -0.69 -10.13 -15.57
N THR A 62 -1.84 -10.46 -14.97
CA THR A 62 -3.07 -9.66 -15.01
C THR A 62 -3.66 -9.46 -13.62
N ILE A 63 -4.68 -8.60 -13.52
CA ILE A 63 -5.44 -8.43 -12.29
C ILE A 63 -6.60 -9.43 -12.29
N THR A 64 -6.73 -10.17 -11.19
CA THR A 64 -7.80 -11.17 -11.01
C THR A 64 -8.32 -11.14 -9.57
N ASN A 65 -9.40 -11.86 -9.31
CA ASN A 65 -9.92 -12.04 -7.96
C ASN A 65 -9.01 -12.98 -7.17
N MET A 66 -8.32 -12.46 -6.16
CA MET A 66 -7.37 -13.24 -5.35
C MET A 66 -8.04 -14.34 -4.52
N LEU A 67 -9.33 -14.19 -4.19
CA LEU A 67 -10.09 -15.21 -3.47
C LEU A 67 -10.34 -16.43 -4.36
N GLU A 68 -10.68 -16.21 -5.63
CA GLU A 68 -10.88 -17.29 -6.62
C GLU A 68 -9.56 -17.99 -6.97
N GLU A 69 -8.44 -17.25 -6.95
CA GLU A 69 -7.09 -17.79 -7.17
C GLU A 69 -6.51 -18.48 -5.92
N ASN A 70 -7.25 -18.57 -4.80
CA ASN A 70 -6.81 -19.10 -3.51
C ASN A 70 -5.54 -18.43 -2.97
N VAL A 71 -5.33 -17.16 -3.28
CA VAL A 71 -4.22 -16.34 -2.76
C VAL A 71 -4.74 -15.52 -1.59
N VAL A 72 -4.57 -16.04 -0.38
CA VAL A 72 -5.05 -15.42 0.86
C VAL A 72 -3.92 -15.23 1.86
N GLN A 73 -4.05 -14.22 2.72
CA GLN A 73 -3.12 -13.96 3.82
C GLN A 73 -3.87 -13.81 5.14
N PRO A 74 -3.29 -14.23 6.28
CA PRO A 74 -3.88 -13.99 7.59
C PRO A 74 -3.98 -12.50 7.89
N MET A 75 -5.13 -12.07 8.42
CA MET A 75 -5.36 -10.68 8.82
C MET A 75 -4.30 -10.15 9.79
N LEU A 76 -3.82 -11.01 10.69
CA LEU A 76 -2.78 -10.68 11.66
C LEU A 76 -1.51 -10.16 10.98
N VAL A 77 -1.10 -10.75 9.85
CA VAL A 77 0.12 -10.35 9.14
C VAL A 77 0.01 -8.90 8.66
N THR A 78 -1.07 -8.56 7.96
CA THR A 78 -1.27 -7.21 7.42
C THR A 78 -1.45 -6.18 8.54
N SER A 79 -2.23 -6.51 9.58
CA SER A 79 -2.46 -5.60 10.71
C SER A 79 -1.18 -5.28 11.48
N SER A 80 -0.37 -6.30 11.79
CA SER A 80 0.91 -6.13 12.47
C SER A 80 1.90 -5.36 11.60
N ALA A 81 1.98 -5.65 10.30
CA ALA A 81 2.88 -4.95 9.38
C ALA A 81 2.61 -3.44 9.34
N ILE A 82 1.33 -3.03 9.20
CA ILE A 82 0.95 -1.61 9.16
C ILE A 82 1.25 -0.95 10.51
N THR A 83 0.94 -1.62 11.62
CA THR A 83 1.15 -1.07 12.98
C THR A 83 2.63 -0.85 13.25
N LEU A 84 3.47 -1.86 13.00
CA LEU A 84 4.91 -1.79 13.24
C LEU A 84 5.60 -0.76 12.35
N ALA A 85 5.25 -0.71 11.06
CA ALA A 85 5.79 0.30 10.15
C ALA A 85 5.43 1.72 10.62
N THR A 86 4.18 1.94 11.02
CA THR A 86 3.70 3.25 11.49
C THR A 86 4.40 3.68 12.77
N GLU A 87 4.49 2.79 13.78
CA GLU A 87 5.20 3.11 15.03
C GLU A 87 6.69 3.36 14.80
N THR A 88 7.32 2.62 13.89
CA THR A 88 8.73 2.82 13.53
C THR A 88 8.95 4.21 12.92
N VAL A 89 8.14 4.59 11.93
CA VAL A 89 8.23 5.93 11.31
C VAL A 89 7.94 7.02 12.34
N ARG A 90 6.97 6.80 13.25
CA ARG A 90 6.66 7.73 14.33
C ARG A 90 7.84 7.93 15.29
N MET A 91 8.59 6.87 15.60
CA MET A 91 9.81 6.98 16.42
C MET A 91 10.88 7.79 15.70
N ILE A 92 11.10 7.52 14.41
CA ILE A 92 12.11 8.22 13.59
C ILE A 92 11.77 9.71 13.46
N LEU A 93 10.51 10.05 13.15
CA LEU A 93 10.08 11.45 12.96
C LEU A 93 10.14 12.31 14.24
N LYS A 94 10.26 11.68 15.42
CA LYS A 94 10.43 12.38 16.70
C LYS A 94 11.87 12.76 17.01
N ILE A 95 12.84 12.19 16.30
CA ILE A 95 14.26 12.50 16.50
C ILE A 95 14.50 13.89 15.91
N ASP A 96 14.87 14.84 16.76
CA ASP A 96 15.21 16.22 16.40
C ASP A 96 16.71 16.43 16.20
N ASP A 97 17.56 15.64 16.87
CA ASP A 97 19.01 15.69 16.73
C ASP A 97 19.68 14.31 16.96
N ILE A 98 20.87 14.12 16.37
CA ILE A 98 21.70 12.92 16.51
C ILE A 98 23.10 13.33 16.96
N VAL A 99 23.46 12.96 18.19
CA VAL A 99 24.81 13.21 18.73
C VAL A 99 25.68 11.96 18.55
N PRO A 100 26.72 12.01 17.70
CA PRO A 100 27.65 10.88 17.55
C PRO A 100 28.58 10.81 18.76
N VAL A 101 28.77 9.60 19.29
CA VAL A 101 29.75 9.30 20.35
C VAL A 101 30.85 8.42 19.77
N ARG A 102 32.08 8.68 20.21
CA ARG A 102 33.30 7.99 19.74
C ARG A 102 33.55 6.68 20.48
#